data_AF-A0A3C1ZCK1-F1
#
_entry.id   AF-A0A3C1ZCK1-F1
#
_cell.length_a   1.000
_cell.length_b   1.000
_cell.length_c   1.000
_cell.angle_alpha   90.00
_cell.angle_beta   90.00
_cell.angle_gamma   90.00
#
_symmetry.space_group_name_H-M   'P 1'
#
loop_
_entity.id
_entity.type
_entity.pdbx_description
1 polymer ?
#
loop_
_entity_poly.entity_id
_entity_poly.type
_entity_poly.pdbx_seq_one_letter_code
_entity_poly.pdbx_strand_id
1 'polypeptide(L)' 'MNDLHHDIYHLDDEQPAPQAGSLLVAKPTVPDDVFARSVIIIISNHDEEGAMGLIANRITNFTVA' A
#
# COMPACT_ATOMS: atom_id res chain seq x y z
N MET A 1 14.69 -11.20 19.94
CA MET A 1 13.43 -11.26 19.18
C MET A 1 13.37 -9.93 18.47
N ASN A 2 13.99 -9.83 17.29
CA ASN A 2 14.38 -8.53 16.73
C ASN A 2 13.16 -7.83 16.14
N ASP A 3 12.85 -6.66 16.70
CA ASP A 3 11.97 -5.66 16.11
C ASP A 3 12.47 -5.33 14.70
N LEU A 4 11.69 -5.77 13.71
CA LEU A 4 11.84 -5.42 12.30
C LEU A 4 11.11 -4.10 12.00
N HIS A 5 11.22 -3.13 12.91
CA HIS A 5 10.79 -1.74 12.67
C HIS A 5 11.84 -0.94 11.88
N HIS A 6 12.61 -1.61 11.02
CA HIS A 6 13.49 -0.93 10.08
C HIS A 6 12.71 -0.58 8.83
N ASP A 7 12.10 0.61 8.83
CA ASP A 7 11.85 1.27 7.55
C ASP A 7 13.19 1.52 6.87
N ILE A 8 13.24 1.22 5.59
CA ILE A 8 14.43 1.14 4.72
C ILE A 8 15.24 2.44 4.71
N TYR A 9 14.61 3.53 5.16
CA TYR A 9 15.15 4.87 5.21
C TYR A 9 15.43 5.35 6.65
N HIS A 10 15.24 4.52 7.68
CA HIS A 10 15.31 4.91 9.10
C HIS A 10 14.51 6.19 9.39
N LEU A 11 13.29 6.27 8.85
CA LEU A 11 12.39 7.37 9.14
C LEU A 11 11.67 7.03 10.45
N ASP A 12 11.97 7.78 11.52
CA ASP A 12 11.30 7.65 12.82
C ASP A 12 9.91 8.33 12.83
N ASP A 13 9.32 8.56 11.65
CA ASP A 13 8.04 9.22 11.50
C ASP A 13 6.90 8.20 11.73
N GLU A 14 6.09 8.43 12.76
CA GLU A 14 4.85 7.69 12.98
C GLU A 14 3.99 7.74 11.71
N GLN A 15 3.81 6.57 11.07
CA GLN A 15 2.94 6.48 9.90
C GLN A 15 1.49 6.55 10.37
N PRO A 16 0.66 7.45 9.79
CA PRO A 16 -0.75 7.52 10.15
C PRO A 16 -1.45 6.21 9.81
N ALA A 17 -2.46 5.86 10.60
CA ALA A 17 -3.33 4.74 10.27
C ALA A 17 -3.94 4.95 8.86
N PRO A 18 -3.99 3.91 8.01
CA PRO A 18 -4.58 4.03 6.69
C PRO A 18 -6.04 4.50 6.75
N GLN A 19 -6.42 5.44 5.88
CA GLN A 19 -7.77 5.94 5.73
C GLN A 19 -8.10 6.12 4.25
N ALA A 20 -9.37 6.38 3.91
CA ALA A 20 -9.75 6.69 2.54
C ALA A 20 -8.91 7.86 1.99
N GLY A 21 -8.31 7.68 0.81
CA GLY A 21 -7.38 8.61 0.19
C GLY A 21 -5.90 8.40 0.54
N SER A 22 -5.57 7.59 1.56
CA SER A 22 -4.19 7.19 1.83
C SER A 22 -3.59 6.38 0.68
N LEU A 23 -2.28 6.51 0.50
CA LEU A 23 -1.50 5.67 -0.41
C LEU A 23 -0.73 4.62 0.38
N LEU A 24 -0.92 3.35 0.05
CA LEU A 24 -0.03 2.27 0.49
C LEU A 24 1.05 2.07 -0.57
N VAL A 25 2.30 2.24 -0.17
CA VAL A 25 3.47 2.05 -1.04
C VAL A 25 4.17 0.76 -0.65
N ALA A 26 4.25 -0.19 -1.57
CA ALA A 26 4.90 -1.47 -1.30
C ALA A 26 6.39 -1.27 -0.98
N LYS A 27 6.87 -1.93 0.09
CA LYS A 27 8.30 -2.02 0.35
C LYS A 27 9.00 -2.76 -0.82
N PRO A 28 10.24 -2.44 -1.19
CA PRO A 28 11.04 -3.14 -2.19
C PRO A 28 11.25 -4.63 -1.88
N THR A 29 11.10 -5.03 -0.62
CA THR A 29 11.23 -6.41 -0.17
C THR A 29 9.95 -7.24 -0.32
N VAL A 30 8.82 -6.65 -0.75
CA VAL A 30 7.58 -7.39 -1.01
C VAL A 30 7.83 -8.38 -2.16
N PRO A 31 7.72 -9.70 -1.92
CA PRO A 31 8.16 -10.71 -2.89
C PRO A 31 7.06 -11.13 -3.89
N ASP A 32 5.84 -10.62 -3.75
CA ASP A 32 4.66 -11.06 -4.48
C ASP A 32 4.47 -10.36 -5.84
N ASP A 33 4.01 -11.09 -6.87
CA ASP A 33 3.83 -10.58 -8.23
C ASP A 33 2.68 -9.57 -8.37
N VAL A 34 1.69 -9.63 -7.48
CA VAL A 34 0.53 -8.71 -7.50
C VAL A 34 0.88 -7.37 -6.87
N PHE A 35 1.65 -7.37 -5.78
CA PHE A 35 1.90 -6.16 -4.99
C PHE A 35 3.34 -5.63 -5.05
N ALA A 36 4.29 -6.36 -5.64
CA ALA A 36 5.64 -5.85 -5.83
C ALA A 36 5.62 -4.51 -6.58
N ARG A 37 6.24 -3.50 -5.96
CA ARG A 37 6.30 -2.11 -6.46
C ARG A 37 4.93 -1.47 -6.72
N SER A 38 3.87 -1.97 -6.10
CA SER A 38 2.54 -1.39 -6.22
C SER A 38 2.38 -0.12 -5.39
N VAL A 39 1.55 0.78 -5.89
CA VAL A 39 0.99 1.93 -5.16
C VAL A 39 -0.52 1.74 -5.14
N ILE A 40 -1.10 1.62 -3.95
CA ILE A 40 -2.53 1.36 -3.76
C ILE A 40 -3.17 2.60 -3.13
N ILE A 41 -4.23 3.12 -3.74
CA ILE A 41 -5.08 4.12 -3.09
C ILE A 41 -6.18 3.42 -2.29
N ILE A 42 -6.35 3.80 -1.03
CA ILE A 42 -7.46 3.31 -0.21
C ILE A 42 -8.74 4.05 -0.62
N ILE A 43 -9.76 3.29 -1.00
CA ILE A 43 -11.08 3.81 -1.39
C ILE A 43 -12.00 3.82 -0.17
N SER A 44 -11.99 2.76 0.61
CA SER A 44 -12.72 2.66 1.87
C SER A 44 -11.89 1.91 2.90
N ASN A 45 -12.03 2.30 4.16
CA ASN A 45 -11.50 1.57 5.29
C ASN A 45 -12.61 1.49 6.34
N HIS A 46 -12.98 0.27 6.69
CA HIS A 46 -14.00 -0.05 7.67
C HIS A 46 -13.33 -0.91 8.73
N ASP A 47 -13.19 -0.38 9.95
CA ASP A 47 -12.35 -0.99 10.99
C ASP A 47 -12.62 -2.49 11.22
N GLU A 48 -13.89 -2.93 11.16
CA GLU A 48 -14.29 -4.33 11.36
C GLU A 48 -14.44 -5.14 10.05
N GLU A 49 -14.70 -4.47 8.92
CA GLU A 49 -14.97 -5.14 7.63
C GLU A 49 -13.74 -5.19 6.70
N GLY A 50 -12.67 -4.50 7.09
CA GLY A 50 -11.43 -4.37 6.34
C GLY A 50 -11.39 -3.14 5.42
N ALA A 51 -10.43 -3.14 4.50
CA ALA A 51 -10.18 -2.03 3.60
C ALA A 51 -10.29 -2.45 2.13
N MET A 52 -10.82 -1.55 1.31
CA MET A 52 -10.82 -1.67 -0.15
C MET A 52 -9.84 -0.64 -0.74
N GLY A 53 -9.02 -1.07 -1.69
CA GLY A 53 -8.14 -0.17 -2.43
C GLY A 53 -7.99 -0.54 -3.90
N LEU A 54 -7.37 0.36 -4.67
CA LEU A 54 -7.10 0.22 -6.09
C LEU A 54 -5.61 0.41 -6.38
N ILE A 55 -5.01 -0.49 -7.17
CA ILE A 55 -3.64 -0.32 -7.65
C ILE A 55 -3.62 0.81 -8.69
N ALA A 56 -2.96 1.91 -8.37
CA ALA A 56 -2.94 3.11 -9.20
C ALA A 56 -1.84 3.10 -10.27
N ASN A 57 -0.80 2.29 -10.10
CA ASN A 57 0.39 2.29 -10.96
C ASN A 57 0.53 1.03 -11.84
N ARG A 58 -0.59 0.35 -12.14
CA ARG A 58 -0.63 -0.83 -13.01
C ARG A 58 -1.61 -0.60 -14.16
N ILE A 59 -1.07 -0.30 -15.33
CA ILE A 59 -1.86 -0.08 -16.55
C ILE A 59 -2.32 -1.43 -17.10
N THR A 60 -3.53 -1.46 -17.67
CA THR A 60 -4.08 -2.65 -18.34
C THR A 60 -4.05 -2.46 -19.86
N ASN A 61 -4.32 -3.54 -20.61
CA ASN A 61 -4.43 -3.47 -22.08
C ASN A 61 -5.81 -2.99 -22.56
N PHE A 62 -6.66 -2.49 -21.66
CA PHE A 62 -7.97 -1.94 -22.00
C PHE A 62 -7.90 -0.42 -22.03
N THR A 63 -8.54 0.19 -23.03
CA THR A 63 -8.81 1.62 -23.05
C THR A 63 -10.17 1.89 -22.39
N VAL A 64 -10.32 3.08 -21.84
CA VAL A 64 -11.63 3.60 -21.43
C VAL A 64 -12.48 3.80 -22.70
N ALA A 65 -13.77 3.49 -22.62
CA ALA A 65 -14.74 3.66 -23.70
C ALA A 65 -15.17 5.13 -23.87
#